data_AF-A0A1I3HTY7-F1
#
_entry.id   AF-A0A1I3HTY7-F1
#
_cell.length_a   1.000
_cell.length_b   1.000
_cell.length_c   1.000
_cell.angle_alpha   90.00
_cell.angle_beta   90.00
_cell.angle_gamma   90.00
#
_symmetry.space_group_name_H-M   'P 1'
#
loop_
_entity.id
_entity.type
_entity.pdbx_description
1 polymer ?
#
loop_
_entity_poly.entity_id
_entity_poly.type
_entity_poly.pdbx_seq_one_letter_code
_entity_poly.pdbx_strand_id
1 'polypeptide(L)'
;MALKQYGVLKGKALNKIVGKGSSPHYEVHVIDDTTDYRIAVNVKSKLAPSELLYLLIDDFRHPILEKLVKLGKGFTQLENAPDKMALDFIRGNLFDPGQMRPLPHNIPGTDNDLNEKIDAYVQRAIGDERASVYAFGERWGPEAKIKDQYFGFLPGNGIHNIHMNQGNVGQYVEEEGVWQDGRYFFIFRA
;
A
#
# COMPACT_ATOMS: atom_id res chain seq x y z
N MET A 1 -13.49 -11.92 -5.27
CA MET A 1 -14.11 -11.09 -6.33
C MET A 1 -13.23 -9.87 -6.59
N ALA A 2 -13.45 -9.15 -7.70
CA ALA A 2 -12.80 -7.86 -7.93
C ALA A 2 -13.00 -6.88 -6.76
N LEU A 3 -11.96 -6.11 -6.43
CA LEU A 3 -12.01 -5.03 -5.44
C LEU A 3 -13.08 -4.02 -5.84
N LYS A 4 -13.94 -3.63 -4.90
CA LYS A 4 -15.12 -2.79 -5.19
C LYS A 4 -14.73 -1.32 -5.33
N GLN A 5 -13.80 -0.88 -4.49
CA GLN A 5 -13.38 0.52 -4.38
C GLN A 5 -11.88 0.66 -4.65
N TYR A 6 -11.42 0.07 -5.76
CA TYR A 6 -10.01 0.14 -6.14
C TYR A 6 -9.59 1.56 -6.55
N GLY A 7 -8.41 1.96 -6.12
CA GLY A 7 -7.82 3.23 -6.54
C GLY A 7 -6.49 3.52 -5.87
N VAL A 8 -6.12 4.80 -5.90
CA VAL A 8 -4.88 5.29 -5.32
C VAL A 8 -5.14 6.43 -4.33
N LEU A 9 -4.57 6.32 -3.14
CA LEU A 9 -4.51 7.38 -2.15
C LEU A 9 -3.17 8.10 -2.26
N LYS A 10 -3.18 9.42 -2.50
CA LYS A 10 -1.99 10.29 -2.43
C LYS A 10 -2.08 11.19 -1.19
N GLY A 11 -1.01 11.27 -0.40
CA GLY A 11 -0.95 12.21 0.72
C GLY A 11 0.44 12.35 1.34
N LYS A 12 0.48 12.99 2.51
CA LYS A 12 1.67 13.12 3.37
C LYS A 12 1.55 12.17 4.56
N ALA A 13 2.59 11.42 4.84
CA ALA A 13 2.66 10.60 6.03
C ALA A 13 2.90 11.48 7.27
N LEU A 14 2.10 11.28 8.32
CA LEU A 14 2.19 12.03 9.57
C LEU A 14 2.71 11.17 10.72
N ASN A 15 2.29 9.90 10.77
CA ASN A 15 2.60 8.99 11.85
C ASN A 15 2.55 7.53 11.38
N LYS A 16 3.08 6.61 12.19
CA LYS A 16 3.10 5.17 11.91
C LYS A 16 2.93 4.33 13.16
N ILE A 17 2.38 3.14 12.98
CA ILE A 17 2.35 2.07 13.98
C ILE A 17 2.85 0.78 13.31
N VAL A 18 3.90 0.18 13.89
CA VAL A 18 4.50 -1.06 13.40
C VAL A 18 3.55 -2.23 13.63
N GLY A 19 3.46 -3.15 12.66
CA GLY A 19 2.56 -4.29 12.75
C GLY A 19 2.97 -5.29 13.84
N LYS A 20 2.08 -5.49 14.82
CA LYS A 20 2.26 -6.43 15.94
C LYS A 20 1.05 -7.36 16.08
N GLY A 21 1.24 -8.50 16.75
CA GLY A 21 0.16 -9.43 17.08
C GLY A 21 -0.09 -10.51 16.02
N SER A 22 -1.30 -11.11 16.04
CA SER A 22 -1.64 -12.30 15.25
C SER A 22 -2.02 -12.01 13.80
N SER A 23 -2.51 -10.80 13.50
CA SER A 23 -2.81 -10.30 12.14
C SER A 23 -2.18 -8.91 11.95
N PRO A 24 -0.84 -8.82 11.95
CA PRO A 24 -0.15 -7.55 11.95
C PRO A 24 -0.36 -6.81 10.63
N HIS A 25 -0.76 -5.56 10.73
CA HIS A 25 -0.72 -4.60 9.64
C HIS A 25 0.24 -3.49 10.04
N TYR A 26 1.06 -3.03 9.10
CA TYR A 26 1.79 -1.79 9.28
C TYR A 26 0.85 -0.64 8.95
N GLU A 27 0.60 0.22 9.92
CA GLU A 27 -0.41 1.27 9.83
C GLU A 27 0.29 2.62 9.63
N VAL A 28 -0.15 3.40 8.64
CA VAL A 28 0.36 4.76 8.38
C VAL A 28 -0.79 5.75 8.45
N HIS A 29 -0.60 6.80 9.25
CA HIS A 29 -1.49 7.95 9.25
C HIS A 29 -1.07 8.88 8.13
N VAL A 30 -1.98 9.16 7.21
CA VAL A 30 -1.77 10.03 6.06
C VAL A 30 -2.80 11.13 6.05
N ILE A 31 -2.39 12.35 5.72
CA ILE A 31 -3.29 13.46 5.44
C ILE A 31 -3.15 13.88 3.98
N ASP A 32 -4.27 14.26 3.36
CA ASP A 32 -4.22 14.98 2.08
C ASP A 32 -3.86 16.47 2.33
N ASP A 33 -4.88 17.32 2.41
CA ASP A 33 -4.85 18.71 2.84
C ASP A 33 -5.83 18.97 4.00
N THR A 34 -6.93 18.21 4.08
CA THR A 34 -8.02 18.42 5.05
C THR A 34 -8.57 17.14 5.68
N THR A 35 -8.23 15.99 5.11
CA THR A 35 -8.84 14.70 5.42
C THR A 35 -7.76 13.72 5.85
N ASP A 36 -7.98 13.10 7.00
CA ASP A 36 -7.16 12.01 7.51
C ASP A 36 -7.55 10.67 6.88
N TYR A 37 -6.54 9.85 6.64
CA TYR A 37 -6.63 8.50 6.13
C TYR A 37 -5.67 7.59 6.89
N ARG A 38 -6.01 6.30 6.92
CA ARG A 38 -5.09 5.24 7.31
C ARG A 38 -4.71 4.38 6.12
N ILE A 39 -3.42 4.12 5.95
CA ILE A 39 -2.92 3.09 5.04
C ILE A 39 -2.61 1.86 5.88
N ALA A 40 -3.31 0.76 5.60
CA ALA A 40 -3.09 -0.52 6.29
C ALA A 40 -2.36 -1.49 5.35
N VAL A 41 -1.06 -1.69 5.57
CA VAL A 41 -0.22 -2.57 4.76
C VAL A 41 -0.13 -3.94 5.42
N ASN A 42 -0.47 -5.00 4.69
CA ASN A 42 -0.30 -6.37 5.16
C ASN A 42 1.19 -6.66 5.32
N VAL A 43 1.61 -7.09 6.52
CA VAL A 43 2.99 -7.58 6.73
C VAL A 43 3.06 -9.09 6.94
N LYS A 44 1.91 -9.77 7.04
CA LYS A 44 1.83 -11.23 7.24
C LYS A 44 0.59 -11.81 6.58
N SER A 45 0.74 -12.96 5.90
CA SER A 45 -0.39 -13.75 5.40
C SER A 45 -1.05 -14.57 6.51
N LYS A 46 -2.36 -14.81 6.37
CA LYS A 46 -3.13 -15.73 7.24
C LYS A 46 -2.95 -17.20 6.85
N LEU A 47 -2.42 -17.49 5.66
CA LEU A 47 -2.12 -18.85 5.19
C LEU A 47 -0.67 -19.23 5.42
N ALA A 48 -0.37 -20.52 5.44
CA ALA A 48 0.99 -21.03 5.40
C ALA A 48 1.44 -21.25 3.93
N PRO A 49 2.68 -20.89 3.55
CA PRO A 49 3.63 -20.10 4.35
C PRO A 49 3.13 -18.66 4.56
N SER A 50 3.30 -18.13 5.78
CA SER A 50 2.78 -16.79 6.14
C SER A 50 3.62 -15.63 5.63
N GLU A 51 4.78 -15.94 5.06
CA GLU A 51 5.69 -15.00 4.43
C GLU A 51 5.03 -14.42 3.18
N LEU A 52 5.15 -13.10 3.02
CA LEU A 52 4.69 -12.42 1.83
C LEU A 52 5.86 -12.28 0.86
N LEU A 53 5.60 -12.50 -0.42
CA LEU A 53 6.54 -12.10 -1.46
C LEU A 53 6.61 -10.58 -1.48
N TYR A 54 7.83 -10.06 -1.39
CA TYR A 54 8.09 -8.63 -1.38
C TYR A 54 9.19 -8.28 -2.36
N LEU A 55 9.10 -7.08 -2.92
CA LEU A 55 10.16 -6.48 -3.72
C LEU A 55 10.21 -4.98 -3.41
N LEU A 56 11.38 -4.54 -2.97
CA LEU A 56 11.73 -3.14 -2.85
C LEU A 56 12.46 -2.72 -4.13
N ILE A 57 12.05 -1.61 -4.74
CA ILE A 57 12.74 -1.05 -5.90
C ILE A 57 13.10 0.40 -5.60
N ASP A 58 14.38 0.64 -5.32
CA ASP A 58 14.94 1.98 -5.28
C ASP A 58 15.11 2.54 -6.70
N ASP A 59 14.96 3.86 -6.85
CA ASP A 59 14.96 4.56 -8.16
C ASP A 59 14.04 3.88 -9.19
N PHE A 60 12.82 3.55 -8.78
CA PHE A 60 11.82 2.98 -9.68
C PHE A 60 11.56 3.90 -10.87
N ARG A 61 11.67 3.38 -12.10
CA ARG A 61 11.42 4.12 -13.34
C ARG A 61 10.35 3.44 -14.16
N HIS A 62 9.24 4.13 -14.37
CA HIS A 62 8.14 3.63 -15.18
C HIS A 62 7.25 4.80 -15.66
N PRO A 63 6.68 4.76 -16.88
CA PRO A 63 5.82 5.83 -17.39
C PRO A 63 4.62 6.17 -16.49
N ILE A 64 4.19 5.24 -15.64
CA ILE A 64 3.12 5.49 -14.65
C ILE A 64 3.43 6.65 -13.70
N LEU A 65 4.72 6.90 -13.44
CA LEU A 65 5.15 7.99 -12.55
C LEU A 65 4.73 9.35 -13.08
N GLU A 66 4.72 9.55 -14.40
CA GLU A 66 4.26 10.79 -15.03
C GLU A 66 2.78 11.10 -14.74
N LYS A 67 1.96 10.04 -14.61
CA LYS A 67 0.56 10.16 -14.24
C LYS A 67 0.42 10.37 -12.73
N LEU A 68 1.16 9.63 -11.91
CA LEU A 68 1.14 9.73 -10.44
C LEU A 68 1.50 11.11 -9.90
N VAL A 69 2.53 11.76 -10.45
CA VAL A 69 2.95 13.08 -9.96
C VAL A 69 1.90 14.16 -10.21
N LYS A 70 1.05 13.99 -11.24
CA LYS A 70 -0.02 14.91 -11.62
C LYS A 70 -1.30 14.74 -10.81
N LEU A 71 -1.46 13.65 -10.06
CA LEU A 71 -2.64 13.44 -9.21
C LEU A 71 -2.75 14.52 -8.14
N GLY A 72 -3.98 14.96 -7.87
CA GLY A 72 -4.30 15.70 -6.65
C GLY A 72 -4.09 14.81 -5.42
N LYS A 73 -3.94 15.42 -4.24
CA LYS A 73 -3.96 14.66 -2.99
C LYS A 73 -5.37 14.12 -2.72
N GLY A 74 -5.46 13.12 -1.84
CA GLY A 74 -6.68 12.40 -1.52
C GLY A 74 -6.79 11.10 -2.32
N PHE A 75 -7.96 10.47 -2.23
CA PHE A 75 -8.24 9.22 -2.92
C PHE A 75 -8.79 9.46 -4.33
N THR A 76 -8.19 8.80 -5.32
CA THR A 76 -8.67 8.76 -6.69
C THR A 76 -9.12 7.33 -7.01
N GLN A 77 -10.43 7.14 -7.26
CA GLN A 77 -10.95 5.86 -7.73
C GLN A 77 -10.45 5.60 -9.16
N LEU A 78 -10.05 4.37 -9.43
CA LEU A 78 -9.53 3.96 -10.73
C LEU A 78 -10.46 2.94 -11.39
N GLU A 79 -10.50 2.98 -12.71
CA GLU A 79 -11.15 1.97 -13.53
C GLU A 79 -10.17 0.79 -13.72
N ASN A 80 -10.63 -0.44 -13.49
CA ASN A 80 -9.81 -1.66 -13.56
C ASN A 80 -9.54 -2.04 -15.03
N ALA A 81 -8.77 -1.23 -15.73
CA ALA A 81 -8.51 -1.33 -17.15
C ALA A 81 -7.10 -0.84 -17.52
N PRO A 82 -6.54 -1.31 -18.66
CA PRO A 82 -5.26 -0.81 -19.16
C PRO A 82 -5.30 0.69 -19.38
N ASP A 83 -4.14 1.34 -19.22
CA ASP A 83 -3.94 2.78 -19.40
C ASP A 83 -4.71 3.72 -18.44
N LYS A 84 -5.54 3.18 -17.54
CA LYS A 84 -6.30 3.93 -16.53
C LYS A 84 -5.57 4.12 -15.19
N MET A 85 -4.25 3.96 -15.17
CA MET A 85 -3.37 3.96 -13.97
C MET A 85 -3.59 2.81 -13.00
N ALA A 86 -4.61 1.98 -13.20
CA ALA A 86 -4.76 0.75 -12.46
C ALA A 86 -3.51 -0.14 -12.62
N LEU A 87 -3.13 -0.86 -11.57
CA LEU A 87 -1.90 -1.64 -11.57
C LEU A 87 -2.17 -3.08 -11.96
N ASP A 88 -1.38 -3.59 -12.89
CA ASP A 88 -1.22 -5.00 -13.19
C ASP A 88 0.28 -5.23 -13.39
N PHE A 89 0.94 -5.93 -12.48
CA PHE A 89 2.40 -6.04 -12.48
C PHE A 89 2.92 -6.74 -13.73
N ILE A 90 2.19 -7.72 -14.23
CA ILE A 90 2.53 -8.50 -15.42
C ILE A 90 2.14 -7.74 -16.69
N ARG A 91 0.87 -7.35 -16.84
CA ARG A 91 0.38 -6.69 -18.07
C ARG A 91 0.88 -5.27 -18.22
N GLY A 92 1.10 -4.58 -17.11
CA GLY A 92 1.70 -3.26 -17.07
C GLY A 92 3.22 -3.27 -17.16
N ASN A 93 3.87 -4.44 -17.09
CA ASN A 93 5.32 -4.59 -17.10
C ASN A 93 6.02 -3.69 -16.07
N LEU A 94 5.50 -3.67 -14.83
CA LEU A 94 6.02 -2.77 -13.79
C LEU A 94 7.38 -3.21 -13.28
N PHE A 95 7.63 -4.51 -13.16
CA PHE A 95 8.90 -5.11 -12.73
C PHE A 95 8.90 -6.59 -13.08
N ASP A 96 10.03 -7.28 -12.91
CA ASP A 96 10.12 -8.73 -13.06
C ASP A 96 9.66 -9.44 -11.76
N PRO A 97 8.53 -10.18 -11.76
CA PRO A 97 8.06 -10.90 -10.57
C PRO A 97 9.06 -11.92 -10.01
N GLY A 98 9.99 -12.43 -10.84
CA GLY A 98 11.07 -13.32 -10.40
C GLY A 98 12.06 -12.68 -9.44
N GLN A 99 12.04 -11.35 -9.31
CA GLN A 99 12.85 -10.59 -8.35
C GLN A 99 12.23 -10.54 -6.96
N MET A 100 10.95 -10.87 -6.80
CA MET A 100 10.32 -10.92 -5.48
C MET A 100 10.94 -12.01 -4.62
N ARG A 101 11.00 -11.76 -3.31
CA ARG A 101 11.55 -12.69 -2.32
C ARG A 101 10.58 -12.81 -1.14
N PRO A 102 10.41 -14.01 -0.56
CA PRO A 102 9.68 -14.13 0.69
C PRO A 102 10.44 -13.38 1.77
N LEU A 103 9.71 -12.61 2.58
CA LEU A 103 10.28 -11.91 3.72
C LEU A 103 9.47 -12.24 4.98
N PRO A 104 10.13 -12.60 6.09
CA PRO A 104 9.44 -12.74 7.35
C PRO A 104 8.89 -11.39 7.79
N HIS A 105 7.78 -11.42 8.54
CA HIS A 105 7.10 -10.20 8.97
C HIS A 105 7.78 -9.48 10.16
N ASN A 106 8.47 -10.23 11.02
CA ASN A 106 9.12 -9.72 12.23
C ASN A 106 10.06 -10.80 12.77
N ILE A 107 11.38 -10.58 12.73
CA ILE A 107 12.38 -11.49 13.30
C ILE A 107 13.49 -10.70 14.01
N PRO A 108 14.20 -11.29 14.99
CA PRO A 108 15.36 -10.63 15.59
C PRO A 108 16.45 -10.37 14.55
N GLY A 109 17.07 -9.20 14.64
CA GLY A 109 18.13 -8.75 13.73
C GLY A 109 17.86 -7.32 13.31
N THR A 110 18.61 -6.86 12.32
CA THR A 110 18.42 -5.53 11.73
C THR A 110 18.27 -5.69 10.24
N ASP A 111 17.29 -5.01 9.67
CA ASP A 111 17.05 -4.91 8.23
C ASP A 111 16.76 -6.27 7.56
N ASN A 112 16.11 -7.17 8.29
CA ASN A 112 15.86 -8.55 7.87
C ASN A 112 14.38 -8.96 7.84
N ASP A 113 13.47 -8.05 8.14
CA ASP A 113 12.03 -8.28 8.07
C ASP A 113 11.23 -7.17 7.37
N LEU A 114 9.98 -7.48 7.03
CA LEU A 114 9.12 -6.58 6.27
C LEU A 114 8.69 -5.33 7.05
N ASN A 115 8.53 -5.44 8.37
CA ASN A 115 8.21 -4.28 9.19
C ASN A 115 9.35 -3.26 9.13
N GLU A 116 10.60 -3.69 9.31
CA GLU A 116 11.77 -2.82 9.28
C GLU A 116 11.96 -2.15 7.92
N LYS A 117 11.80 -2.93 6.83
CA LYS A 117 11.90 -2.39 5.46
C LYS A 117 10.87 -1.29 5.22
N ILE A 118 9.60 -1.52 5.54
CA ILE A 118 8.55 -0.50 5.38
C ILE A 118 8.81 0.70 6.31
N ASP A 119 9.24 0.42 7.55
CA ASP A 119 9.48 1.45 8.56
C ASP A 119 10.53 2.47 8.11
N ALA A 120 11.63 2.02 7.51
CA ALA A 120 12.68 2.90 7.02
C ALA A 120 12.15 3.95 6.00
N TYR A 121 11.32 3.54 5.04
CA TYR A 121 10.76 4.46 4.04
C TYR A 121 9.66 5.34 4.62
N VAL A 122 8.81 4.81 5.50
CA VAL A 122 7.74 5.59 6.13
C VAL A 122 8.33 6.65 7.07
N GLN A 123 9.34 6.30 7.88
CA GLN A 123 10.04 7.27 8.73
C GLN A 123 10.70 8.38 7.89
N ARG A 124 11.37 8.01 6.80
CA ARG A 124 11.94 8.99 5.88
C ARG A 124 10.86 9.91 5.29
N ALA A 125 9.70 9.36 4.91
CA ALA A 125 8.59 10.14 4.36
C ALA A 125 7.94 11.06 5.39
N ILE A 126 7.87 10.65 6.66
CA ILE A 126 7.39 11.52 7.76
C ILE A 126 8.36 12.68 7.99
N GLY A 127 9.68 12.44 7.90
CA GLY A 127 10.72 13.44 8.12
C GLY A 127 10.95 14.41 6.96
N ASP A 128 10.32 14.20 5.80
CA ASP A 128 10.50 15.01 4.60
C ASP A 128 9.18 15.69 4.20
N GLU A 129 9.06 17.00 4.44
CA GLU A 129 7.86 17.76 4.12
C GLU A 129 7.50 17.79 2.62
N ARG A 130 8.45 17.46 1.75
CA ARG A 130 8.26 17.38 0.30
C ARG A 130 7.94 15.96 -0.16
N ALA A 131 8.04 14.96 0.71
CA ALA A 131 7.68 13.60 0.39
C ALA A 131 6.18 13.47 0.12
N SER A 132 5.84 12.59 -0.80
CA SER A 132 4.48 12.14 -1.06
C SER A 132 4.43 10.63 -1.06
N VAL A 133 3.41 10.09 -0.39
CA VAL A 133 3.15 8.66 -0.37
C VAL A 133 1.93 8.34 -1.23
N TYR A 134 1.98 7.19 -1.91
CA TYR A 134 0.91 6.72 -2.78
C TYR A 134 0.61 5.26 -2.49
N ALA A 135 -0.57 4.95 -1.98
CA ALA A 135 -1.02 3.57 -1.79
C ALA A 135 -2.08 3.20 -2.82
N PHE A 136 -1.86 2.10 -3.51
CA PHE A 136 -2.85 1.44 -4.37
C PHE A 136 -3.48 0.27 -3.63
N GLY A 137 -4.80 0.17 -3.72
CA GLY A 137 -5.57 -0.85 -3.03
C GLY A 137 -7.05 -0.49 -3.01
N GLU A 138 -7.77 -1.06 -2.05
CA GLU A 138 -9.20 -0.82 -1.86
C GLU A 138 -9.45 0.21 -0.77
N ARG A 139 -10.29 1.21 -1.05
CA ARG A 139 -10.70 2.20 -0.05
C ARG A 139 -11.81 1.66 0.84
N TRP A 140 -11.70 1.90 2.14
CA TRP A 140 -12.84 1.83 3.07
C TRP A 140 -13.23 3.22 3.56
N GLY A 141 -14.48 3.34 4.02
CA GLY A 141 -15.03 4.60 4.52
C GLY A 141 -15.26 5.64 3.42
N PRO A 142 -15.54 6.90 3.79
CA PRO A 142 -15.52 7.41 5.16
C PRO A 142 -16.68 6.86 6.01
N GLU A 143 -16.38 6.52 7.26
CA GLU A 143 -17.32 5.99 8.24
C GLU A 143 -17.72 7.12 9.21
N ALA A 144 -18.80 7.83 8.90
CA ALA A 144 -19.19 9.10 9.53
C ALA A 144 -19.23 9.11 11.07
N LYS A 145 -19.49 7.95 11.70
CA LYS A 145 -19.66 7.82 13.16
C LYS A 145 -18.65 6.90 13.83
N ILE A 146 -17.69 6.36 13.06
CA ILE A 146 -16.71 5.39 13.54
C ILE A 146 -15.36 6.08 13.47
N LYS A 147 -14.68 6.20 14.62
CA LYS A 147 -13.30 6.71 14.65
C LYS A 147 -12.34 5.68 14.09
N ASP A 148 -11.27 6.15 13.47
CA ASP A 148 -10.15 5.27 13.19
C ASP A 148 -9.59 4.67 14.49
N GLN A 149 -9.42 3.35 14.51
CA GLN A 149 -9.06 2.62 15.73
C GLN A 149 -7.57 2.78 16.11
N TYR A 150 -6.72 3.22 15.18
CA TYR A 150 -5.27 3.33 15.38
C TYR A 150 -4.84 4.77 15.67
N PHE A 151 -5.41 5.74 14.94
CA PHE A 151 -5.02 7.14 14.98
C PHE A 151 -6.13 8.06 15.53
N GLY A 152 -7.35 7.55 15.75
CA GLY A 152 -8.40 8.25 16.49
C GLY A 152 -9.13 9.37 15.74
N PHE A 153 -8.80 9.62 14.47
CA PHE A 153 -9.47 10.62 13.64
C PHE A 153 -10.91 10.18 13.26
N LEU A 154 -11.77 11.15 12.93
CA LEU A 154 -13.16 10.95 12.53
C LEU A 154 -13.45 11.81 11.28
N PRO A 155 -14.08 11.27 10.22
CA PRO A 155 -14.54 9.88 10.06
C PRO A 155 -13.39 8.89 9.85
N GLY A 156 -13.57 7.65 10.30
CA GLY A 156 -12.67 6.55 9.95
C GLY A 156 -12.64 6.36 8.43
N ASN A 157 -11.46 6.27 7.85
CA ASN A 157 -11.27 6.35 6.40
C ASN A 157 -9.87 5.84 6.05
N GLY A 158 -9.71 5.17 4.91
CA GLY A 158 -8.39 4.67 4.55
C GLY A 158 -8.37 3.71 3.37
N ILE A 159 -7.21 3.07 3.19
CA ILE A 159 -6.94 2.13 2.11
C ILE A 159 -6.20 0.87 2.58
N HIS A 160 -6.66 -0.30 2.15
CA HIS A 160 -6.14 -1.62 2.49
C HIS A 160 -6.00 -2.48 1.22
N ASN A 161 -5.76 -3.79 1.36
CA ASN A 161 -5.52 -4.71 0.24
C ASN A 161 -4.35 -4.25 -0.66
N ILE A 162 -3.26 -3.81 0.00
CA ILE A 162 -2.04 -3.30 -0.65
C ILE A 162 -1.07 -4.47 -0.84
N HIS A 163 -1.41 -5.37 -1.75
CA HIS A 163 -0.58 -6.51 -2.11
C HIS A 163 -0.77 -6.88 -3.59
N MET A 164 0.13 -7.70 -4.13
CA MET A 164 -0.07 -8.31 -5.43
C MET A 164 -1.38 -9.10 -5.40
N ASN A 165 -2.24 -8.86 -6.38
CA ASN A 165 -3.57 -9.44 -6.47
C ASN A 165 -3.63 -10.53 -7.56
N GLN A 166 -2.48 -11.11 -7.89
CA GLN A 166 -2.29 -12.18 -8.87
C GLN A 166 -1.41 -13.27 -8.24
N GLY A 167 -1.66 -14.54 -8.55
CA GLY A 167 -0.94 -15.67 -7.96
C GLY A 167 -1.48 -16.12 -6.60
N ASN A 168 -2.71 -15.75 -6.25
CA ASN A 168 -3.37 -16.20 -5.03
C ASN A 168 -3.71 -17.70 -5.14
N VAL A 169 -3.62 -18.42 -4.02
CA VAL A 169 -3.95 -19.86 -3.94
C VAL A 169 -5.09 -20.12 -2.96
N GLY A 170 -5.78 -21.24 -3.11
CA GLY A 170 -6.86 -21.65 -2.21
C GLY A 170 -8.07 -20.71 -2.27
N GLN A 171 -8.62 -20.35 -1.12
CA GLN A 171 -9.83 -19.50 -1.03
C GLN A 171 -9.65 -18.06 -1.54
N TYR A 172 -8.40 -17.63 -1.76
CA TYR A 172 -8.08 -16.27 -2.21
C TYR A 172 -8.02 -16.12 -3.74
N VAL A 173 -8.18 -17.22 -4.50
CA VAL A 173 -8.21 -17.18 -5.98
C VAL A 173 -9.32 -16.26 -6.47
N GLU A 174 -10.45 -16.18 -5.77
CA GLU A 174 -11.53 -15.30 -6.20
C GLU A 174 -11.14 -13.82 -6.15
N GLU A 175 -10.19 -13.45 -5.30
CA GLU A 175 -9.66 -12.07 -5.18
C GLU A 175 -8.79 -11.69 -6.39
N GLU A 176 -8.37 -12.65 -7.22
CA GLU A 176 -7.56 -12.39 -8.42
C GLU A 176 -8.31 -11.54 -9.45
N GLY A 177 -8.07 -10.22 -9.38
CA GLY A 177 -8.64 -9.24 -10.26
C GLY A 177 -7.61 -8.69 -11.24
N VAL A 178 -7.94 -8.66 -12.52
CA VAL A 178 -7.11 -7.99 -13.53
C VAL A 178 -7.14 -6.48 -13.29
N TRP A 179 -5.97 -5.83 -13.33
CA TRP A 179 -5.79 -4.38 -13.11
C TRP A 179 -6.20 -3.90 -11.70
N GLN A 180 -5.78 -4.62 -10.65
CA GLN A 180 -6.17 -4.33 -9.26
C GLN A 180 -5.03 -4.58 -8.27
N ASP A 181 -3.78 -4.63 -8.74
CA ASP A 181 -2.63 -4.87 -7.85
C ASP A 181 -2.44 -3.71 -6.87
N GLY A 182 -2.10 -4.07 -5.64
CA GLY A 182 -1.76 -3.15 -4.59
C GLY A 182 -0.25 -2.86 -4.55
N ARG A 183 0.10 -1.60 -4.29
CA ARG A 183 1.50 -1.16 -4.18
C ARG A 183 1.60 0.10 -3.35
N TYR A 184 2.74 0.26 -2.67
CA TYR A 184 3.06 1.48 -1.93
C TYR A 184 4.26 2.18 -2.56
N PHE A 185 4.08 3.42 -3.01
CA PHE A 185 5.16 4.26 -3.55
C PHE A 185 5.50 5.40 -2.60
N PHE A 186 6.79 5.72 -2.55
CA PHE A 186 7.33 6.89 -1.88
C PHE A 186 8.02 7.74 -2.93
N ILE A 187 7.60 9.00 -3.07
CA ILE A 187 8.28 9.97 -3.95
C ILE A 187 8.93 11.01 -3.06
N PHE A 188 10.26 11.01 -3.04
CA PHE A 188 11.09 12.02 -2.39
C PHE A 188 11.54 13.02 -3.44
N ARG A 189 11.37 14.32 -3.18
CA ARG A 189 11.80 15.39 -4.09
C ARG A 189 13.04 16.07 -3.51
N ALA A 190 14.04 16.30 -4.35
CA ALA A 190 15.19 17.14 -4.01
C ALA A 190 14.77 18.60 -3.75
#